data_AF-A0A0W0GCN1-F1
#
_entry.id   AF-A0A0W0GCN1-F1
#
_cell.length_a   1.000
_cell.length_b   1.000
_cell.length_c   1.000
_cell.angle_alpha   90.00
_cell.angle_beta   90.00
_cell.angle_gamma   90.00
#
_symmetry.space_group_name_H-M   'P 1'
#
loop_
_entity.id
_entity.type
_entity.pdbx_description
1 polymer ?
#
loop_
_entity_poly.entity_id
_entity_poly.type
_entity_poly.pdbx_seq_one_letter_code
_entity_poly.pdbx_strand_id
1 'polypeptide(L)'
;MFSSSFLLLLGQQSGPSPAFGICVYQSGLIYATPATLAASALTFVIELHWRLCSAFTQIELNYARVTMLLFFPPIVHLSIFFLTLFFGLSHRSLVERLSNGMYCHVDSRVPTTVTGVTVVLMLIAMILMEFYTISYLWHRRKSCRDVRVNGSDGHYPFQSFIRVTLYTLIGGLGIVLVDLFVNTLSDDNDVALCLLAVVPLSVALLFGSQMDIITFYMCRRKKWSPPVGV
;
A
#
# COMPACT_ATOMS: atom_id res chain seq x y z
N MET A 1 6.50 -1.62 -9.12
CA MET A 1 7.68 -0.81 -8.74
C MET A 1 8.72 -1.64 -8.01
N PHE A 2 8.38 -2.32 -6.90
CA PHE A 2 9.31 -3.20 -6.16
C PHE A 2 10.08 -4.19 -7.06
N SER A 3 9.38 -4.96 -7.89
CA SER A 3 10.00 -5.95 -8.80
C SER A 3 10.89 -5.32 -9.87
N SER A 4 10.55 -4.13 -10.36
CA SER A 4 11.31 -3.42 -11.40
C SER A 4 12.67 -2.96 -10.88
N SER A 5 12.75 -2.58 -9.59
CA SER A 5 14.00 -2.18 -8.95
C SER A 5 15.01 -3.33 -8.91
N PHE A 6 14.58 -4.56 -8.61
CA PHE A 6 15.47 -5.72 -8.60
C PHE A 6 16.00 -6.09 -10.00
N LEU A 7 15.23 -5.82 -11.06
CA LEU A 7 15.68 -6.08 -12.43
C LEU A 7 16.90 -5.23 -12.82
N LEU A 8 17.12 -4.08 -12.17
CA LEU A 8 18.25 -3.19 -12.47
C LEU A 8 19.61 -3.79 -12.14
N LEU A 9 19.67 -4.79 -11.24
CA LEU A 9 20.90 -5.50 -10.89
C LEU A 9 21.04 -6.87 -11.57
N LEU A 10 20.13 -7.24 -12.46
CA LEU A 10 20.26 -8.50 -13.20
C LEU A 10 21.59 -8.53 -13.99
N GLY A 11 22.35 -9.61 -13.79
CA GLY A 11 23.68 -9.77 -14.38
C GLY A 11 24.82 -9.08 -13.61
N GLN A 12 24.51 -8.30 -12.56
CA GLN A 12 25.50 -7.69 -11.65
C GLN A 12 25.31 -8.17 -10.19
N GLN A 13 24.67 -9.33 -10.01
CA GLN A 13 24.43 -9.92 -8.69
C GLN A 13 25.72 -10.50 -8.09
N SER A 14 26.55 -11.14 -8.92
CA SER A 14 27.83 -11.73 -8.54
C SER A 14 28.99 -10.99 -9.20
N GLY A 15 30.14 -10.92 -8.53
CA GLY A 15 31.33 -10.25 -9.04
C GLY A 15 31.50 -8.81 -8.55
N PRO A 16 32.17 -7.93 -9.32
CA PRO A 16 32.50 -6.57 -8.87
C PRO A 16 31.25 -5.74 -8.55
N SER A 17 31.41 -4.73 -7.69
CA SER A 17 30.30 -3.86 -7.30
C SER A 17 29.68 -3.16 -8.52
N PRO A 18 28.34 -3.02 -8.57
CA PRO A 18 27.65 -2.38 -9.67
C PRO A 18 28.06 -0.91 -9.81
N ALA A 19 27.80 -0.31 -10.97
CA ALA A 19 28.04 1.11 -11.18
C ALA A 19 27.26 1.93 -10.14
N PHE A 20 27.94 2.88 -9.48
CA PHE A 20 27.39 3.68 -8.39
C PHE A 20 26.02 4.32 -8.72
N GLY A 21 25.86 4.84 -9.95
CA GLY A 21 24.61 5.46 -10.40
C GLY A 21 23.42 4.49 -10.40
N ILE A 22 23.64 3.22 -10.79
CA ILE A 22 22.60 2.19 -10.78
C ILE A 22 22.26 1.84 -9.33
N CYS A 23 23.28 1.70 -8.49
CA CYS A 23 23.15 1.32 -7.09
C CYS A 23 22.37 2.37 -6.29
N VAL A 24 22.70 3.66 -6.45
CA VAL A 24 22.01 4.75 -5.76
C VAL A 24 20.58 4.92 -6.28
N TYR A 25 20.36 4.80 -7.59
CA TYR A 25 19.03 4.87 -8.18
C TYR A 25 18.12 3.73 -7.69
N GLN A 26 18.64 2.50 -7.68
CA GLN A 26 17.90 1.34 -7.16
C GLN A 26 17.57 1.51 -5.68
N SER A 27 18.53 1.97 -4.87
CA SER A 27 18.30 2.19 -3.43
C SER A 27 17.15 3.20 -3.22
N GLY A 28 17.12 4.29 -3.98
CA GLY A 28 16.03 5.28 -3.92
C GLY A 28 14.66 4.68 -4.21
N LEU A 29 14.55 3.82 -5.22
CA LEU A 29 13.28 3.15 -5.54
C LEU A 29 12.85 2.17 -4.45
N ILE A 30 13.79 1.47 -3.81
CA ILE A 30 13.53 0.54 -2.71
C ILE A 30 12.98 1.31 -1.51
N TYR A 31 13.64 2.39 -1.08
CA TYR A 31 13.19 3.19 0.07
C TYR A 31 11.87 3.93 -0.19
N ALA A 32 11.59 4.34 -1.43
CA ALA A 32 10.33 5.01 -1.77
C ALA A 32 9.13 4.05 -1.78
N THR A 33 9.35 2.75 -2.01
CA THR A 33 8.26 1.78 -2.23
C THR A 33 7.36 1.61 -0.99
N PRO A 34 7.87 1.36 0.23
CA PRO A 34 7.02 1.21 1.42
C PRO A 34 6.15 2.43 1.70
N ALA A 35 6.72 3.64 1.60
CA ALA A 35 5.98 4.89 1.79
C ALA A 35 4.88 5.08 0.74
N THR A 36 5.15 4.73 -0.51
CA THR A 36 4.16 4.79 -1.60
C THR A 36 3.02 3.81 -1.38
N LEU A 37 3.32 2.59 -0.92
CA LEU A 37 2.32 1.58 -0.60
C LEU A 37 1.41 2.06 0.52
N ALA A 38 1.98 2.62 1.59
CA ALA A 38 1.22 3.18 2.72
C ALA A 38 0.34 4.37 2.28
N ALA A 39 0.87 5.27 1.44
CA ALA A 39 0.11 6.39 0.89
C ALA A 39 -1.04 5.93 -0.02
N SER A 40 -0.83 4.87 -0.82
CA SER A 40 -1.86 4.27 -1.67
C SER A 40 -2.96 3.62 -0.83
N ALA A 41 -2.59 2.89 0.23
CA ALA A 41 -3.53 2.28 1.16
C ALA A 41 -4.39 3.35 1.86
N LEU A 42 -3.78 4.44 2.33
CA LEU A 42 -4.52 5.56 2.93
C LEU A 42 -5.48 6.21 1.94
N THR A 43 -5.03 6.45 0.71
CA THR A 43 -5.87 6.97 -0.37
C THR A 43 -7.10 6.09 -0.60
N PHE A 44 -6.88 4.77 -0.65
CA PHE A 44 -7.95 3.80 -0.80
C PHE A 44 -8.94 3.81 0.38
N VAL A 45 -8.46 3.89 1.62
CA VAL A 45 -9.32 3.96 2.82
C VAL A 45 -10.19 5.22 2.79
N ILE A 46 -9.62 6.37 2.43
CA ILE A 46 -10.36 7.64 2.31
C ILE A 46 -11.42 7.55 1.21
N GLU A 47 -11.06 7.03 0.03
CA GLU A 47 -12.01 6.87 -1.07
C GLU A 47 -13.15 5.94 -0.68
N LEU A 48 -12.85 4.82 -0.03
CA LEU A 48 -13.83 3.86 0.43
C LEU A 48 -14.77 4.47 1.47
N HIS A 49 -14.23 5.25 2.41
CA HIS A 49 -15.01 6.03 3.36
C HIS A 49 -15.99 6.97 2.64
N TRP A 50 -15.51 7.76 1.66
CA TRP A 50 -16.38 8.66 0.91
C TRP A 50 -17.47 7.91 0.13
N ARG A 51 -17.13 6.80 -0.53
CA ARG A 51 -18.11 5.95 -1.23
C ARG A 51 -19.16 5.38 -0.29
N LEU A 52 -18.77 4.92 0.89
CA LEU A 52 -19.71 4.48 1.92
C LEU A 52 -20.62 5.62 2.37
N CYS A 53 -20.04 6.78 2.72
CA CYS A 53 -20.82 7.94 3.15
C CYS A 53 -21.80 8.40 2.08
N SER A 54 -21.37 8.51 0.82
CA SER A 54 -22.20 8.86 -0.34
C SER A 54 -23.35 7.89 -0.54
N ALA A 55 -23.11 6.58 -0.45
CA ALA A 55 -24.17 5.58 -0.55
C ALA A 55 -25.26 5.75 0.54
N PHE A 56 -24.87 6.19 1.74
CA PHE A 56 -25.83 6.44 2.83
C PHE A 56 -26.49 7.81 2.80
N THR A 57 -25.80 8.85 2.32
CA THR A 57 -26.35 10.21 2.26
C THR A 57 -27.05 10.52 0.95
N GLN A 58 -26.93 9.66 -0.07
CA GLN A 58 -27.41 9.90 -1.44
C GLN A 58 -26.81 11.18 -2.06
N ILE A 59 -25.66 11.62 -1.55
CA ILE A 59 -24.93 12.78 -2.07
C ILE A 59 -23.94 12.27 -3.10
N GLU A 60 -23.97 12.80 -4.32
CA GLU A 60 -23.01 12.42 -5.36
C GLU A 60 -21.57 12.76 -4.95
N LEU A 61 -20.65 11.85 -5.28
CA LEU A 61 -19.24 12.07 -5.06
C LEU A 61 -18.68 13.07 -6.07
N ASN A 62 -17.95 14.05 -5.56
CA ASN A 62 -17.17 14.92 -6.43
C ASN A 62 -15.95 14.15 -6.96
N TYR A 63 -16.06 13.68 -8.21
CA TYR A 63 -14.99 12.97 -8.91
C TYR A 63 -13.67 13.74 -8.95
N ALA A 64 -13.70 15.08 -9.05
CA ALA A 64 -12.47 15.88 -9.07
C ALA A 64 -11.68 15.75 -7.75
N ARG A 65 -12.37 15.61 -6.61
CA ARG A 65 -11.72 15.40 -5.31
C ARG A 65 -11.07 14.02 -5.22
N VAL A 66 -11.72 13.00 -5.75
CA VAL A 66 -11.16 11.63 -5.81
C VAL A 66 -9.96 11.60 -6.75
N THR A 67 -10.05 12.22 -7.93
CA THR A 67 -8.93 12.31 -8.87
C THR A 67 -7.75 13.08 -8.29
N MET A 68 -8.00 14.15 -7.52
CA MET A 68 -6.93 14.88 -6.85
C MET A 68 -6.19 14.00 -5.83
N LEU A 69 -6.91 13.13 -5.11
CA LEU A 69 -6.33 12.21 -4.13
C LEU A 69 -5.40 11.17 -4.79
N LEU A 70 -5.62 10.79 -6.05
CA LEU A 70 -4.75 9.85 -6.78
C LEU A 70 -3.34 10.39 -7.02
N PHE A 71 -3.13 11.71 -6.94
CA PHE A 71 -1.80 12.31 -7.04
C PHE A 71 -1.00 12.21 -5.74
N PHE A 72 -1.63 11.85 -4.62
CA PHE A 72 -0.94 11.78 -3.33
C PHE A 72 0.16 10.69 -3.29
N PRO A 73 -0.10 9.42 -3.68
CA PRO A 73 0.95 8.39 -3.71
C PRO A 73 2.18 8.72 -4.57
N PRO A 74 2.07 9.20 -5.83
CA PRO A 74 3.25 9.54 -6.61
C PRO A 74 4.02 10.74 -6.04
N ILE A 75 3.36 11.70 -5.39
CA ILE A 75 4.06 12.80 -4.69
C ILE A 75 4.91 12.25 -3.55
N VAL A 76 4.36 11.35 -2.72
CA VAL A 76 5.10 10.68 -1.64
C VAL A 76 6.23 9.80 -2.19
N HIS A 77 6.02 9.14 -3.32
CA HIS A 77 7.05 8.35 -3.97
C HIS A 77 8.25 9.21 -4.37
N LEU A 78 7.98 10.30 -5.11
CA LEU A 78 9.02 11.20 -5.60
C LEU A 78 9.77 11.88 -4.45
N SER A 79 9.08 12.28 -3.38
CA SER A 79 9.74 12.93 -2.24
C SER A 79 10.76 12.02 -1.56
N ILE A 80 10.41 10.77 -1.27
CA ILE A 80 11.32 9.80 -0.64
C ILE A 80 12.42 9.36 -1.62
N PHE A 81 12.08 9.18 -2.90
CA PHE A 81 13.04 8.84 -3.94
C PHE A 81 14.13 9.91 -4.06
N PHE A 82 13.74 11.19 -4.21
CA PHE A 82 14.70 12.29 -4.33
C PHE A 82 15.51 12.49 -3.05
N LEU A 83 14.88 12.35 -1.87
CA LEU A 83 15.59 12.41 -0.59
C LEU A 83 16.74 11.38 -0.55
N THR A 84 16.42 10.13 -0.87
CA THR A 84 17.40 9.03 -0.85
C THR A 84 18.47 9.24 -1.92
N LEU A 85 18.08 9.70 -3.11
CA LEU A 85 18.99 10.00 -4.20
C LEU A 85 19.99 11.11 -3.81
N PHE A 86 19.52 12.25 -3.31
CA PHE A 86 20.40 13.34 -2.87
C PHE A 86 21.31 12.93 -1.72
N PHE A 87 20.79 12.15 -0.77
CA PHE A 87 21.58 11.65 0.35
C PHE A 87 22.69 10.71 -0.12
N GLY A 88 22.37 9.74 -0.98
CA GLY A 88 23.34 8.78 -1.54
C GLY A 88 24.37 9.45 -2.46
N LEU A 89 23.98 10.46 -3.25
CA LEU A 89 24.90 11.24 -4.08
C LEU A 89 25.90 12.04 -3.23
N SER A 90 25.47 12.52 -2.07
CA SER A 90 26.31 13.30 -1.13
C SER A 90 27.28 12.40 -0.34
N HIS A 91 26.90 11.15 -0.04
CA HIS A 91 27.67 10.22 0.76
C HIS A 91 27.96 8.92 0.00
N ARG A 92 28.81 9.01 -1.03
CA ARG A 92 29.07 7.87 -1.93
C ARG A 92 29.61 6.63 -1.22
N SER A 93 30.34 6.80 -0.11
CA SER A 93 30.91 5.71 0.67
C SER A 93 29.87 4.89 1.43
N LEU A 94 28.64 5.40 1.59
CA LEU A 94 27.56 4.71 2.29
C LEU A 94 26.69 3.89 1.34
N VAL A 95 26.89 4.00 0.03
CA VAL A 95 26.08 3.26 -0.95
C VAL A 95 26.79 1.95 -1.26
N GLU A 96 26.21 0.86 -0.79
CA GLU A 96 26.79 -0.47 -0.96
C GLU A 96 25.76 -1.54 -1.33
N ARG A 97 26.24 -2.57 -2.04
CA ARG A 97 25.44 -3.75 -2.37
C ARG A 97 25.37 -4.63 -1.14
N LEU A 98 24.15 -5.07 -0.79
CA LEU A 98 23.94 -5.99 0.31
C LEU A 98 24.73 -7.29 0.08
N SER A 99 25.16 -7.95 1.16
CA SER A 99 25.97 -9.19 1.14
C SER A 99 25.36 -10.31 0.28
N ASN A 100 24.04 -10.38 0.20
CA ASN A 100 23.32 -11.35 -0.64
C ASN A 100 23.31 -11.01 -2.16
N GLY A 101 23.87 -9.87 -2.56
CA GLY A 101 23.96 -9.44 -3.96
C GLY A 101 22.63 -9.04 -4.61
N MET A 102 21.51 -9.05 -3.88
CA MET A 102 20.18 -8.86 -4.46
C MET A 102 19.81 -7.41 -4.69
N TYR A 103 20.28 -6.49 -3.84
CA TYR A 103 20.00 -5.07 -3.96
C TYR A 103 21.07 -4.18 -3.33
N CYS A 104 21.02 -2.91 -3.71
CA CYS A 104 21.79 -1.83 -3.16
C CYS A 104 21.01 -1.10 -2.07
N HIS A 105 21.71 -0.75 -1.00
CA HIS A 105 21.17 0.04 0.09
C HIS A 105 22.12 1.17 0.44
N VAL A 106 21.60 2.13 1.19
CA VAL A 106 22.40 3.20 1.77
C VAL A 106 22.59 2.81 3.23
N ASP A 107 23.82 2.52 3.63
CA ASP A 107 24.17 2.21 5.01
C ASP A 107 24.09 3.48 5.87
N SER A 108 22.86 3.88 6.15
CA SER A 108 22.53 5.02 6.97
C SER A 108 21.16 4.84 7.58
N ARG A 109 21.04 5.26 8.84
CA ARG A 109 19.75 5.31 9.52
C ARG A 109 18.81 6.35 8.92
N VAL A 110 19.32 7.38 8.23
CA VAL A 110 18.49 8.52 7.80
C VAL A 110 17.41 8.11 6.78
N PRO A 111 17.72 7.49 5.62
CA PRO A 111 16.68 7.09 4.66
C PRO A 111 15.70 6.07 5.26
N THR A 112 16.23 5.11 6.02
CA THR A 112 15.45 4.08 6.70
C THR A 112 14.46 4.68 7.71
N THR A 113 14.92 5.57 8.59
CA THR A 113 14.07 6.23 9.60
C THR A 113 13.03 7.15 8.95
N VAL A 114 13.39 7.91 7.91
CA VAL A 114 12.41 8.80 7.25
C VAL A 114 11.30 7.99 6.56
N THR A 115 11.65 6.92 5.85
CA THR A 115 10.65 6.01 5.26
C THR A 115 9.80 5.36 6.37
N GLY A 116 10.42 4.83 7.42
CA GLY A 116 9.71 4.19 8.54
C GLY A 116 8.73 5.13 9.24
N VAL A 117 9.17 6.33 9.62
CA VAL A 117 8.30 7.35 10.22
C VAL A 117 7.15 7.72 9.30
N THR A 118 7.41 7.88 8.00
CA THR A 118 6.36 8.16 7.02
C THR A 118 5.32 7.05 6.98
N VAL A 119 5.75 5.78 6.94
CA VAL A 119 4.83 4.62 6.95
C VAL A 119 4.01 4.58 8.24
N VAL A 120 4.64 4.78 9.40
CA VAL A 120 3.95 4.80 10.70
C VAL A 120 2.89 5.90 10.77
N LEU A 121 3.21 7.12 10.32
CA LEU A 121 2.25 8.23 10.28
C LEU A 121 1.06 7.93 9.37
N MET A 122 1.30 7.34 8.19
CA MET A 122 0.22 6.94 7.29
C MET A 122 -0.64 5.82 7.89
N LEU A 123 -0.04 4.88 8.62
CA LEU A 123 -0.76 3.82 9.32
C LEU A 123 -1.66 4.36 10.44
N ILE A 124 -1.15 5.29 11.25
CA ILE A 124 -1.95 5.98 12.26
C ILE A 124 -3.14 6.70 11.61
N ALA A 125 -2.90 7.43 10.51
CA ALA A 125 -3.96 8.10 9.76
C ALA A 125 -5.01 7.10 9.23
N MET A 126 -4.60 5.94 8.73
CA MET A 126 -5.52 4.87 8.30
C MET A 126 -6.38 4.37 9.45
N ILE A 127 -5.79 4.04 10.60
CA ILE A 127 -6.52 3.55 11.79
C ILE A 127 -7.54 4.60 12.27
N LEU A 128 -7.16 5.87 12.32
CA LEU A 128 -8.06 6.96 12.70
C LEU A 128 -9.23 7.09 11.73
N MET A 129 -8.98 7.00 10.42
CA MET A 129 -10.02 7.05 9.39
C MET A 129 -10.95 5.84 9.43
N GLU A 130 -10.42 4.65 9.67
CA GLU A 130 -11.22 3.42 9.85
C GLU A 130 -12.10 3.53 11.09
N PHE A 131 -11.54 3.95 12.21
CA PHE A 131 -12.30 4.19 13.44
C PHE A 131 -13.42 5.20 13.21
N TYR A 132 -13.12 6.34 12.58
CA TYR A 132 -14.11 7.35 12.22
C TYR A 132 -15.22 6.77 11.34
N THR A 133 -14.88 5.96 10.34
CA THR A 133 -15.84 5.30 9.46
C THR A 133 -16.74 4.34 10.23
N ILE A 134 -16.17 3.50 11.10
CA ILE A 134 -16.92 2.56 11.94
C ILE A 134 -17.87 3.32 12.87
N SER A 135 -17.41 4.37 13.54
CA SER A 135 -18.23 5.21 14.41
C SER A 135 -19.38 5.86 13.62
N TYR A 136 -19.09 6.41 12.44
CA TYR A 136 -20.10 7.01 11.56
C TYR A 136 -21.18 5.99 11.17
N LEU A 137 -20.79 4.79 10.75
CA LEU A 137 -21.71 3.72 10.38
C LEU A 137 -22.50 3.20 11.58
N TRP A 138 -21.88 3.12 12.75
CA TRP A 138 -22.53 2.69 13.98
C TRP A 138 -23.62 3.67 14.42
N HIS A 139 -23.32 4.97 14.41
CA HIS A 139 -24.30 6.01 14.75
C HIS A 139 -25.48 6.05 13.77
N ARG A 140 -25.26 5.74 12.49
CA ARG A 140 -26.30 5.73 11.45
C ARG A 140 -26.98 4.37 11.25
N ARG A 141 -26.68 3.37 12.08
CA ARG A 141 -27.17 1.98 11.94
C ARG A 141 -28.69 1.86 11.88
N LYS A 142 -29.45 2.76 12.52
CA LYS A 142 -30.92 2.79 12.42
C LYS A 142 -31.41 3.18 11.01
N SER A 143 -30.84 4.21 10.39
CA SER A 143 -31.13 4.54 8.98
C SER A 143 -30.58 3.49 7.99
N CYS A 144 -29.49 2.80 8.34
CA CYS A 144 -28.92 1.75 7.49
C CYS A 144 -29.82 0.52 7.33
N ARG A 145 -30.75 0.26 8.27
CA ARG A 145 -31.65 -0.90 8.18
C ARG A 145 -32.68 -0.75 7.06
N ASP A 146 -33.10 0.48 6.76
CA ASP A 146 -34.11 0.76 5.74
C ASP A 146 -33.50 0.80 4.32
N VAL A 147 -32.25 1.23 4.17
CA VAL A 147 -31.54 1.25 2.87
C VAL A 147 -31.25 -0.17 2.36
N ARG A 148 -31.11 -1.15 3.27
CA ARG A 148 -30.84 -2.56 2.92
C ARG A 148 -32.05 -3.28 2.31
N VAL A 149 -33.25 -2.69 2.39
CA VAL A 149 -34.50 -3.31 1.92
C VAL A 149 -34.86 -2.89 0.49
N ASN A 150 -34.42 -1.71 0.02
CA ASN A 150 -34.86 -1.16 -1.28
C ASN A 150 -33.80 -1.13 -2.40
N GLY A 151 -32.54 -1.48 -2.14
CA GLY A 151 -31.46 -1.40 -3.13
C GLY A 151 -30.84 -2.76 -3.44
N SER A 152 -31.38 -3.44 -4.45
CA SER A 152 -30.61 -4.44 -5.22
C SER A 152 -29.27 -3.81 -5.64
N ASP A 153 -28.17 -4.54 -5.48
CA ASP A 153 -26.81 -4.24 -5.97
C ASP A 153 -25.82 -3.51 -5.03
N GLY A 154 -26.22 -3.10 -3.82
CA GLY A 154 -25.35 -2.39 -2.86
C GLY A 154 -24.34 -3.21 -2.03
N HIS A 155 -24.07 -4.48 -2.36
CA HIS A 155 -23.23 -5.38 -1.53
C HIS A 155 -21.71 -5.09 -1.59
N TYR A 156 -21.25 -4.27 -2.53
CA TYR A 156 -19.83 -4.11 -2.86
C TYR A 156 -18.98 -3.29 -1.85
N PRO A 157 -19.42 -2.13 -1.31
CA PRO A 157 -18.52 -1.28 -0.54
C PRO A 157 -18.27 -1.78 0.89
N PHE A 158 -19.24 -2.46 1.52
CA PHE A 158 -19.11 -2.89 2.93
C PHE A 158 -18.19 -4.11 3.11
N GLN A 159 -18.25 -5.10 2.21
CA GLN A 159 -17.38 -6.28 2.28
C GLN A 159 -15.90 -5.90 2.04
N SER A 160 -15.66 -4.98 1.10
CA SER A 160 -14.32 -4.44 0.85
C SER A 160 -13.79 -3.69 2.06
N PHE A 161 -14.63 -2.93 2.78
CA PHE A 161 -14.24 -2.24 4.00
C PHE A 161 -13.83 -3.19 5.12
N ILE A 162 -14.60 -4.25 5.39
CA ILE A 162 -14.24 -5.25 6.41
C ILE A 162 -12.88 -5.88 6.10
N ARG A 163 -12.65 -6.25 4.83
CA ARG A 163 -11.38 -6.86 4.40
C ARG A 163 -10.21 -5.91 4.63
N VAL A 164 -10.38 -4.63 4.32
CA VAL A 164 -9.34 -3.62 4.49
C VAL A 164 -9.08 -3.34 5.96
N THR A 165 -10.10 -3.17 6.79
CA THR A 165 -9.91 -3.01 8.25
C THR A 165 -9.16 -4.19 8.87
N LEU A 166 -9.51 -5.43 8.50
CA LEU A 166 -8.78 -6.61 8.98
C LEU A 166 -7.31 -6.59 8.53
N TYR A 167 -7.05 -6.17 7.30
CA TYR A 167 -5.69 -6.04 6.77
C TYR A 167 -4.89 -4.94 7.46
N THR A 168 -5.48 -3.76 7.67
CA THR A 168 -4.82 -2.62 8.33
C THR A 168 -4.43 -3.01 9.76
N LEU A 169 -5.30 -3.71 10.47
CA LEU A 169 -5.00 -4.18 11.84
C LEU A 169 -3.92 -5.27 11.85
N ILE A 170 -4.09 -6.34 11.08
CA ILE A 170 -3.18 -7.51 11.13
C ILE A 170 -1.87 -7.22 10.38
N GLY A 171 -1.98 -6.74 9.15
CA GLY A 171 -0.84 -6.42 8.27
C GLY A 171 -0.07 -5.19 8.76
N GLY A 172 -0.76 -4.16 9.25
CA GLY A 172 -0.12 -2.98 9.82
C GLY A 172 0.70 -3.30 11.06
N LEU A 173 0.15 -4.10 11.99
CA LEU A 173 0.90 -4.62 13.14
C LEU A 173 2.11 -5.46 12.70
N GLY A 174 1.93 -6.32 11.71
CA GLY A 174 3.02 -7.12 11.14
C GLY A 174 4.17 -6.27 10.61
N ILE A 175 3.86 -5.20 9.85
CA ILE A 175 4.88 -4.29 9.31
C ILE A 175 5.62 -3.54 10.42
N VAL A 176 4.90 -3.01 11.42
CA VAL A 176 5.52 -2.30 12.55
C VAL A 176 6.41 -3.23 13.36
N LEU A 177 5.98 -4.47 13.60
CA LEU A 177 6.78 -5.46 14.31
C LEU A 177 8.04 -5.85 13.53
N VAL A 178 7.96 -6.02 12.21
CA VAL A 178 9.12 -6.29 11.36
C VAL A 178 10.09 -5.11 11.37
N ASP A 179 9.59 -3.87 11.23
CA ASP A 179 10.42 -2.67 11.24
C ASP A 179 11.13 -2.50 12.60
N LEU A 180 10.42 -2.70 13.72
CA LEU A 180 11.03 -2.70 15.05
C LEU A 180 12.08 -3.81 15.20
N PHE A 181 11.77 -5.02 14.75
CA PHE A 181 12.68 -6.17 14.85
C PHE A 181 13.98 -5.92 14.06
N VAL A 182 13.87 -5.44 12.82
CA VAL A 182 15.02 -5.11 11.97
C VAL A 182 15.88 -3.99 12.57
N ASN A 183 15.26 -2.96 13.16
CA ASN A 183 15.98 -1.81 13.72
C ASN A 183 16.55 -2.03 15.13
N THR A 184 16.11 -3.06 15.87
CA THR A 184 16.53 -3.29 17.28
C THR A 184 17.31 -4.57 17.52
N LEU A 185 17.12 -5.62 16.70
CA LEU A 185 17.72 -6.95 16.91
C LEU A 185 18.66 -7.31 15.75
N SER A 186 19.47 -6.32 15.35
CA SER A 186 20.39 -6.34 14.22
C SER A 186 21.55 -7.32 14.42
N ASP A 187 21.30 -8.62 14.30
CA ASP A 187 22.32 -9.60 13.91
C ASP A 187 21.62 -10.80 13.22
N ASP A 188 21.81 -10.89 11.89
CA ASP A 188 21.57 -12.04 11.02
C ASP A 188 20.30 -12.87 11.24
N ASN A 189 19.17 -12.42 10.68
CA ASN A 189 18.01 -13.30 10.52
C ASN A 189 17.42 -13.20 9.11
N ASP A 190 17.74 -14.20 8.27
CA ASP A 190 17.08 -14.49 6.98
C ASP A 190 15.55 -14.55 7.09
N VAL A 191 15.04 -14.82 8.30
CA VAL A 191 13.62 -14.82 8.66
C VAL A 191 12.97 -13.45 8.42
N ALA A 192 13.66 -12.34 8.65
CA ALA A 192 13.13 -11.00 8.42
C ALA A 192 12.88 -10.73 6.92
N LEU A 193 13.78 -11.23 6.05
CA LEU A 193 13.63 -11.15 4.59
C LEU A 193 12.45 -12.00 4.11
N CYS A 194 12.23 -13.18 4.68
CA CYS A 194 11.06 -14.00 4.38
C CYS A 194 9.74 -13.35 4.84
N LEU A 195 9.73 -12.72 6.01
CA LEU A 195 8.56 -12.01 6.53
C LEU A 195 8.18 -10.80 5.66
N LEU A 196 9.16 -10.11 5.08
CA LEU A 196 8.93 -9.02 4.12
C LEU A 196 8.14 -9.46 2.88
N ALA A 197 8.25 -10.73 2.45
CA ALA A 197 7.49 -11.28 1.33
C ALA A 197 6.02 -11.62 1.67
N VAL A 198 5.69 -11.82 2.96
CA VAL A 198 4.33 -12.12 3.41
C VAL A 198 3.40 -10.92 3.21
N VAL A 199 3.93 -9.71 3.35
CA VAL A 199 3.17 -8.45 3.20
C VAL A 199 2.59 -8.30 1.79
N PRO A 200 3.37 -8.30 0.69
CA PRO A 200 2.79 -8.19 -0.66
C PRO A 200 1.92 -9.39 -1.03
N LEU A 201 2.22 -10.59 -0.52
CA LEU A 201 1.43 -11.79 -0.80
C LEU A 201 0.05 -11.73 -0.14
N SER A 202 -0.02 -11.22 1.09
CA SER A 202 -1.30 -10.99 1.78
C SER A 202 -2.14 -9.90 1.11
N VAL A 203 -1.53 -8.79 0.63
CA VAL A 203 -2.21 -7.80 -0.21
C VAL A 203 -2.79 -8.45 -1.47
N ALA A 204 -1.97 -9.22 -2.18
CA ALA A 204 -2.39 -9.89 -3.42
C ALA A 204 -3.56 -10.86 -3.17
N LEU A 205 -3.57 -11.59 -2.05
CA LEU A 205 -4.67 -12.48 -1.69
C LEU A 205 -5.94 -11.69 -1.31
N LEU A 206 -5.82 -10.60 -0.56
CA LEU A 206 -6.97 -9.80 -0.12
C LEU A 206 -7.70 -9.12 -1.27
N PHE A 207 -6.94 -8.50 -2.18
CA PHE A 207 -7.50 -7.81 -3.34
C PHE A 207 -7.77 -8.77 -4.49
N GLY A 208 -6.92 -9.77 -4.71
CA GLY A 208 -7.09 -10.77 -5.77
C GLY A 208 -8.24 -11.76 -5.52
N SER A 209 -8.63 -11.98 -4.26
CA SER A 209 -9.81 -12.80 -3.91
C SER A 209 -11.16 -12.10 -4.13
N GLN A 210 -11.18 -10.94 -4.77
CA GLN A 210 -12.43 -10.32 -5.20
C GLN A 210 -13.03 -11.13 -6.36
N MET A 211 -14.27 -11.59 -6.15
CA MET A 211 -15.00 -12.40 -7.15
C MET A 211 -15.13 -11.70 -8.50
N ASP A 212 -15.12 -10.37 -8.54
CA ASP A 212 -15.22 -9.60 -9.78
C ASP A 212 -13.97 -9.76 -10.65
N ILE A 213 -12.78 -9.75 -10.02
CA ILE A 213 -11.50 -9.98 -10.70
C ILE A 213 -11.44 -11.42 -11.19
N ILE A 214 -11.80 -12.38 -10.33
CA ILE A 214 -11.83 -13.80 -10.69
C ILE A 214 -12.82 -14.05 -11.84
N THR A 215 -14.00 -13.42 -11.82
CA THR A 215 -15.01 -13.58 -12.87
C THR A 215 -14.55 -12.98 -14.19
N PHE A 216 -13.86 -11.83 -14.15
CA PHE A 216 -13.25 -11.20 -15.31
C PHE A 216 -12.17 -12.09 -15.93
N TYR A 217 -11.20 -12.57 -15.14
CA TYR A 217 -10.10 -13.41 -15.63
C TYR A 217 -10.54 -14.83 -16.00
N MET A 218 -11.56 -15.39 -15.34
CA MET A 218 -12.11 -16.70 -15.69
C MET A 218 -13.17 -16.65 -16.81
N CYS A 219 -13.28 -15.53 -17.55
CA CYS A 219 -14.14 -15.39 -18.73
C CYS A 219 -15.58 -15.88 -18.53
N ARG A 220 -16.11 -15.83 -17.30
CA ARG A 220 -17.51 -16.16 -17.04
C ARG A 220 -18.34 -14.96 -17.49
N ARG A 221 -18.72 -14.94 -18.76
CA ARG A 221 -19.76 -14.03 -19.29
C ARG A 221 -21.03 -14.24 -18.48
N LYS A 222 -21.25 -13.45 -17.43
CA LYS A 222 -22.61 -13.25 -16.94
C LYS A 222 -23.38 -12.64 -18.11
N LYS A 223 -24.41 -13.34 -18.59
CA LYS A 223 -25.35 -12.82 -19.59
C LYS A 223 -25.82 -11.46 -19.08
N TRP A 224 -25.49 -10.41 -19.81
CA TRP A 224 -26.04 -9.09 -19.59
C TRP A 224 -27.55 -9.19 -19.91
N SER A 225 -28.37 -9.15 -18.87
CA SER A 225 -29.81 -9.00 -19.02
C SER A 225 -30.10 -7.50 -19.03
N PRO A 226 -30.62 -6.91 -20.12
CA PRO A 226 -31.01 -5.51 -20.12
C PRO A 226 -32.09 -5.28 -19.05
N PRO A 227 -32.15 -4.08 -18.44
CA PRO A 227 -33.23 -3.74 -17.54
C PRO A 227 -34.54 -3.86 -18.30
N VAL A 228 -35.44 -4.70 -17.78
CA VAL A 228 -36.82 -4.81 -18.28
C VAL A 228 -37.49 -3.49 -17.91
N GLY A 229 -37.65 -2.61 -18.89
CA GLY A 229 -38.38 -1.36 -18.72
C GLY A 229 -39.82 -1.64 -18.32
N VAL A 230 -40.24 -0.98 -17.25
CA VAL A 230 -41.64 -0.65 -16.94
C VAL A 230 -41.85 0.80 -17.36
#